data_AF-A0A432KFA9-F1
#
_entry.id   AF-A0A432KFA9-F1
#
_cell.length_a   1.000
_cell.length_b   1.000
_cell.length_c   1.000
_cell.angle_alpha   90.00
_cell.angle_beta   90.00
_cell.angle_gamma   90.00
#
_symmetry.space_group_name_H-M   'P 1'
#
loop_
_entity.id
_entity.type
_entity.pdbx_description
1 polymer ?
#
loop_
_entity_poly.entity_id
_entity_poly.type
_entity_poly.pdbx_seq_one_letter_code
_entity_poly.pdbx_strand_id
1 'polypeptide(L)'
;MKYLQKTLLFAALFALTFSVTAQEKFTLIHKNKNSSALGLKHDLNKVGDTILMTSDKSILRVSFLSHAQKETVMVDLDNKSAKIPLHHLAKGRYTIAVYREDMIIVFDIVRQKEILAVDNSVTDLEESILRSSLSQEEQEKRFIKPLSKSTNKDTRLASNNNINTKNQLSDKEISERDRIKKEREALLEKERAIAKANLLKLQEERAAKQKKEEIAIAEAKKEEELAKQIALKHQEELKLAEENRKKLKEEAEKKRIAEAR
;
A
#
# COMPACT_ATOMS: atom_id res chain seq x y z
N MET A 1 -30.48 -61.09 -20.92
CA MET A 1 -29.15 -61.66 -20.55
C MET A 1 -27.98 -61.15 -21.41
N LYS A 2 -28.08 -61.01 -22.75
CA LYS A 2 -26.93 -60.67 -23.64
C LYS A 2 -26.21 -59.33 -23.37
N TYR A 3 -26.84 -58.38 -22.66
CA TYR A 3 -26.24 -57.09 -22.32
C TYR A 3 -25.69 -57.01 -20.89
N LEU A 4 -25.94 -58.02 -20.06
CA LEU A 4 -25.54 -58.01 -18.65
C LEU A 4 -24.02 -58.16 -18.49
N GLN A 5 -23.39 -59.00 -19.32
CA GLN A 5 -21.93 -59.11 -19.35
C GLN A 5 -21.25 -57.83 -19.86
N LYS A 6 -21.85 -57.17 -20.87
CA LYS A 6 -21.29 -55.92 -21.43
C LYS A 6 -21.41 -54.76 -20.45
N THR A 7 -22.52 -54.68 -19.72
CA THR A 7 -22.72 -53.66 -18.67
C THR A 7 -21.81 -53.89 -17.47
N LEU A 8 -21.60 -55.15 -17.05
CA LEU A 8 -20.65 -55.48 -15.97
C LEU A 8 -19.20 -55.15 -16.35
N LEU A 9 -18.81 -55.43 -17.61
CA LEU A 9 -17.48 -55.11 -18.11
C LEU A 9 -17.26 -53.59 -18.22
N PHE A 10 -18.29 -52.85 -18.65
CA PHE A 10 -18.23 -51.38 -18.70
C PHE A 10 -18.17 -50.76 -17.30
N ALA A 11 -18.92 -51.30 -16.34
CA ALA A 11 -18.88 -50.87 -14.94
C ALA A 11 -17.51 -51.16 -14.29
N ALA A 12 -16.91 -52.32 -14.57
CA ALA A 12 -15.57 -52.66 -14.09
C ALA A 12 -14.49 -51.75 -14.70
N LEU A 13 -14.60 -51.44 -16.00
CA LEU A 13 -13.68 -50.51 -16.68
C LEU A 13 -13.82 -49.08 -16.14
N PHE A 14 -15.05 -48.64 -15.84
CA PHE A 14 -15.33 -47.35 -15.22
C PHE A 14 -14.76 -47.26 -13.80
N ALA A 15 -14.90 -48.32 -12.99
CA ALA A 15 -14.36 -48.37 -11.63
C ALA A 15 -12.82 -48.25 -11.59
N LEU A 16 -12.10 -48.77 -12.59
CA LEU A 16 -10.65 -48.67 -12.69
C LEU A 16 -10.15 -47.24 -12.97
N THR A 17 -10.99 -46.37 -13.57
CA THR A 17 -10.60 -44.98 -13.91
C THR A 17 -10.63 -44.01 -12.72
N PHE A 18 -11.20 -44.41 -11.57
CA PHE A 18 -11.29 -43.57 -10.36
C PHE A 18 -10.11 -43.67 -9.41
N SER A 19 -9.00 -44.31 -9.82
CA SER A 19 -7.78 -44.34 -9.00
C SER A 19 -7.08 -42.99 -9.07
N VAL A 20 -7.66 -41.97 -8.45
CA VAL A 20 -7.05 -40.66 -8.23
C VAL A 20 -5.96 -40.85 -7.18
N THR A 21 -4.71 -40.90 -7.61
CA THR A 21 -3.57 -40.87 -6.71
C THR A 21 -3.48 -39.47 -6.10
N ALA A 22 -3.79 -39.36 -4.80
CA ALA A 22 -3.46 -38.16 -4.05
C ALA A 22 -1.93 -38.04 -4.00
N GLN A 23 -1.34 -37.17 -4.82
CA GLN A 23 0.09 -36.88 -4.75
C GLN A 23 0.41 -36.39 -3.34
N GLU A 24 1.18 -37.18 -2.60
CA GLU A 24 1.70 -36.81 -1.28
C GLU A 24 2.55 -35.54 -1.40
N LYS A 25 2.12 -34.47 -0.73
CA LYS A 25 2.83 -33.19 -0.71
C LYS A 25 4.12 -33.30 0.10
N PHE A 26 5.15 -32.54 -0.27
CA PHE A 26 6.41 -32.49 0.48
C PHE A 26 6.23 -31.93 1.89
N THR A 27 5.30 -30.98 2.03
CA THR A 27 5.00 -30.28 3.27
C THR A 27 3.48 -30.18 3.45
N LEU A 28 3.02 -30.34 4.70
CA LEU A 28 1.67 -30.04 5.12
C LEU A 28 1.67 -28.76 5.95
N ILE A 29 0.70 -27.89 5.70
CA ILE A 29 0.49 -26.64 6.43
C ILE A 29 -0.82 -26.72 7.21
N HIS A 30 -0.75 -26.52 8.53
CA HIS A 30 -1.92 -26.40 9.36
C HIS A 30 -2.33 -24.93 9.41
N LYS A 31 -3.35 -24.59 8.61
CA LYS A 31 -3.81 -23.22 8.52
C LYS A 31 -4.32 -22.71 9.86
N ASN A 32 -3.92 -21.49 10.22
CA ASN A 32 -4.47 -20.82 11.38
C ASN A 32 -5.97 -20.53 11.13
N LYS A 33 -6.84 -20.99 12.04
CA LYS A 33 -8.30 -20.80 11.99
C LYS A 33 -8.80 -19.64 12.86
N ASN A 34 -7.90 -18.93 13.54
CA ASN A 34 -8.26 -17.81 14.40
C ASN A 34 -8.80 -16.65 13.55
N SER A 35 -9.99 -16.16 13.87
CA SER A 35 -10.63 -15.02 13.21
C SER A 35 -9.83 -13.73 13.37
N SER A 36 -9.06 -13.57 14.46
CA SER A 36 -8.17 -12.42 14.64
C SER A 36 -6.99 -12.40 13.65
N ALA A 37 -6.63 -13.56 13.07
CA ALA A 37 -5.49 -13.72 12.17
C ALA A 37 -5.86 -13.63 10.68
N LEU A 38 -7.09 -13.19 10.34
CA LEU A 38 -7.62 -13.13 8.96
C LEU A 38 -6.76 -12.31 7.99
N GLY A 39 -5.96 -11.38 8.51
CA GLY A 39 -5.07 -10.53 7.71
C GLY A 39 -3.84 -11.25 7.13
N LEU A 40 -3.52 -12.47 7.59
CA LEU A 40 -2.35 -13.23 7.14
C LEU A 40 -2.74 -14.47 6.32
N LYS A 41 -2.57 -14.38 5.01
CA LYS A 41 -2.71 -15.52 4.10
C LYS A 41 -1.38 -16.28 4.02
N HIS A 42 -1.41 -17.55 4.34
CA HIS A 42 -0.25 -18.44 4.30
C HIS A 42 -0.64 -19.72 3.57
N ASP A 43 -0.08 -19.91 2.39
CA ASP A 43 -0.31 -21.05 1.52
C ASP A 43 1.03 -21.69 1.12
N LEU A 44 0.98 -22.95 0.73
CA LEU A 44 2.12 -23.60 0.09
C LEU A 44 2.00 -23.42 -1.42
N ASN A 45 3.15 -23.37 -2.12
CA ASN A 45 3.12 -23.46 -3.57
C ASN A 45 2.58 -24.84 -4.03
N LYS A 46 2.38 -25.01 -5.35
CA LYS A 46 1.83 -26.26 -5.91
C LYS A 46 2.63 -27.51 -5.54
N VAL A 47 3.95 -27.38 -5.40
CA VAL A 47 4.87 -28.48 -5.07
C VAL A 47 4.90 -28.73 -3.55
N GLY A 48 4.71 -27.71 -2.72
CA GLY A 48 4.88 -27.76 -1.28
C GLY A 48 6.30 -27.49 -0.78
N ASP A 49 7.14 -26.85 -1.60
CA ASP A 49 8.54 -26.53 -1.27
C ASP A 49 8.76 -25.11 -0.74
N THR A 50 7.78 -24.22 -0.92
CA THR A 50 7.88 -22.80 -0.59
C THR A 50 6.59 -22.36 0.09
N ILE A 51 6.71 -21.67 1.22
CA ILE A 51 5.57 -20.98 1.86
C ILE A 51 5.42 -19.62 1.20
N LEU A 52 4.21 -19.35 0.73
CA LEU A 52 3.78 -18.06 0.20
C LEU A 52 2.94 -17.38 1.28
N MET A 53 3.43 -16.24 1.73
CA MET A 53 2.80 -15.48 2.79
C MET A 53 2.50 -14.06 2.32
N THR A 54 1.26 -13.65 2.50
CA THR A 54 0.80 -12.31 2.17
C THR A 54 0.02 -11.76 3.35
N SER A 55 0.41 -10.59 3.82
CA SER A 55 -0.22 -9.88 4.92
C SER A 55 -0.79 -8.55 4.44
N ASP A 56 -1.86 -8.10 5.08
CA ASP A 56 -2.39 -6.74 4.93
C ASP A 56 -1.45 -5.67 5.53
N LYS A 57 -0.79 -6.01 6.65
CA LYS A 57 0.23 -5.18 7.34
C LYS A 57 1.66 -5.71 7.13
N SER A 58 2.68 -4.90 7.48
CA SER A 58 4.07 -5.33 7.35
C SER A 58 4.38 -6.54 8.24
N ILE A 59 5.07 -7.52 7.66
CA ILE A 59 5.66 -8.66 8.37
C ILE A 59 7.06 -8.23 8.78
N LEU A 60 7.25 -7.99 10.07
CA LEU A 60 8.51 -7.50 10.62
C LEU A 60 9.53 -8.64 10.69
N ARG A 61 9.10 -9.77 11.27
CA ARG A 61 9.97 -10.92 11.56
C ARG A 61 9.22 -12.23 11.40
N VAL A 62 9.92 -13.28 10.99
CA VAL A 62 9.42 -14.65 11.00
C VAL A 62 10.37 -15.52 11.81
N SER A 63 9.80 -16.35 12.69
CA SER A 63 10.53 -17.28 13.55
C SER A 63 10.12 -18.71 13.24
N PHE A 64 11.11 -19.58 13.07
CA PHE A 64 10.95 -21.02 12.83
C PHE A 64 11.44 -21.78 14.04
N LEU A 65 10.53 -22.48 14.72
CA LEU A 65 10.85 -23.34 15.86
C LEU A 65 10.81 -24.81 15.43
N SER A 66 11.96 -25.49 15.47
CA SER A 66 12.07 -26.93 15.22
C SER A 66 11.65 -27.71 16.46
N HIS A 67 10.66 -28.59 16.36
CA HIS A 67 10.26 -29.45 17.48
C HIS A 67 11.28 -30.55 17.78
N ALA A 68 12.06 -30.96 16.78
CA ALA A 68 13.05 -32.02 16.92
C ALA A 68 14.34 -31.51 17.58
N GLN A 69 14.86 -30.37 17.11
CA GLN A 69 16.15 -29.82 17.55
C GLN A 69 15.99 -28.77 18.65
N LYS A 70 14.76 -28.28 18.91
CA LYS A 70 14.47 -27.14 19.81
C LYS A 70 15.21 -25.86 19.43
N GLU A 71 15.68 -25.77 18.19
CA GLU A 71 16.33 -24.59 17.64
C GLU A 71 15.28 -23.61 17.11
N THR A 72 15.57 -22.33 17.31
CA THR A 72 14.75 -21.23 16.79
C THR A 72 15.59 -20.39 15.85
N VAL A 73 15.14 -20.25 14.60
CA VAL A 73 15.75 -19.35 13.62
C VAL A 73 14.81 -18.17 13.40
N MET A 74 15.31 -16.95 13.51
CA MET A 74 14.54 -15.72 13.30
C MET A 74 15.10 -14.97 12.10
N VAL A 75 14.21 -14.42 11.27
CA VAL A 75 14.58 -13.68 10.05
C VAL A 75 13.78 -12.39 9.97
N ASP A 76 14.48 -11.27 9.75
CA ASP A 76 13.91 -9.93 9.67
C ASP A 76 13.59 -9.53 8.22
N LEU A 77 12.29 -9.41 7.91
CA LEU A 77 11.80 -9.20 6.54
C LEU A 77 11.43 -7.74 6.29
N ASP A 78 10.65 -7.15 7.19
CA ASP A 78 10.00 -5.83 7.02
C ASP A 78 9.36 -5.64 5.64
N ASN A 79 8.46 -6.57 5.28
CA ASN A 79 7.73 -6.52 4.02
C ASN A 79 6.31 -7.09 4.17
N LYS A 80 5.37 -6.71 3.29
CA LYS A 80 3.98 -7.21 3.29
C LYS A 80 3.83 -8.61 2.71
N SER A 81 4.79 -9.03 1.88
CA SER A 81 4.82 -10.37 1.29
C SER A 81 6.12 -11.07 1.59
N ALA A 82 6.04 -12.34 1.94
CA ALA A 82 7.21 -13.18 2.19
C ALA A 82 7.08 -14.50 1.43
N LYS A 83 8.18 -14.92 0.82
CA LYS A 83 8.36 -16.25 0.24
C LYS A 83 9.43 -16.93 1.06
N ILE A 84 9.12 -18.09 1.61
CA ILE A 84 10.03 -18.83 2.48
C ILE A 84 10.31 -20.17 1.82
N PRO A 85 11.51 -20.35 1.24
CA PRO A 85 11.96 -21.63 0.73
C PRO A 85 12.17 -22.61 1.88
N LEU A 86 11.61 -23.81 1.79
CA LEU A 86 11.67 -24.80 2.88
C LEU A 86 12.86 -25.76 2.77
N HIS A 87 13.65 -25.69 1.71
CA HIS A 87 14.73 -26.65 1.43
C HIS A 87 15.87 -26.63 2.49
N HIS A 88 16.04 -25.55 3.23
CA HIS A 88 16.98 -25.51 4.36
C HIS A 88 16.45 -26.19 5.63
N LEU A 89 15.12 -26.41 5.71
CA LEU A 89 14.51 -27.06 6.86
C LEU A 89 14.49 -28.56 6.65
N ALA A 90 15.10 -29.29 7.59
CA ALA A 90 15.08 -30.74 7.63
C ALA A 90 13.64 -31.30 7.72
N LYS A 91 13.51 -32.61 7.53
CA LYS A 91 12.24 -33.30 7.77
C LYS A 91 11.87 -33.18 9.26
N GLY A 92 10.63 -32.79 9.54
CA GLY A 92 10.21 -32.57 10.92
C GLY A 92 8.97 -31.69 11.06
N ARG A 93 8.58 -31.46 12.31
CA ARG A 93 7.52 -30.53 12.68
C ARG A 93 8.13 -29.18 13.06
N TYR A 94 7.56 -28.11 12.53
CA TYR A 94 7.97 -26.76 12.85
C TYR A 94 6.77 -25.91 13.24
N THR A 95 6.96 -25.04 14.23
CA THR A 95 6.03 -23.97 14.55
C THR A 95 6.59 -22.68 14.00
N ILE A 96 5.80 -22.00 13.18
CA ILE A 96 6.16 -20.72 12.56
C ILE A 96 5.41 -19.62 13.29
N ALA A 97 6.15 -18.66 13.84
CA ALA A 97 5.60 -17.45 14.44
C ALA A 97 5.92 -16.24 13.55
N VAL A 98 4.88 -15.55 13.10
CA VAL A 98 4.96 -14.38 12.23
C VAL A 98 4.65 -13.15 13.05
N TYR A 99 5.64 -12.26 13.17
CA TYR A 99 5.53 -10.99 13.88
C TYR A 99 5.06 -9.94 12.89
N ARG A 100 3.83 -9.48 13.10
CA ARG A 100 3.29 -8.29 12.42
C ARG A 100 3.37 -7.09 13.37
N GLU A 101 3.13 -5.91 12.83
CA GLU A 101 3.04 -4.66 13.60
C GLU A 101 2.02 -4.71 14.75
N ASP A 102 0.93 -5.48 14.58
CA ASP A 102 -0.20 -5.50 15.52
C ASP A 102 -0.27 -6.74 16.40
N MET A 103 0.16 -7.89 15.91
CA MET A 103 0.05 -9.16 16.61
C MET A 103 1.03 -10.22 16.11
N ILE A 104 1.18 -11.29 16.89
CA ILE A 104 1.96 -12.46 16.52
C ILE A 104 1.00 -13.56 16.08
N ILE A 105 1.18 -14.06 14.86
CA ILE A 105 0.35 -15.13 14.30
C ILE A 105 1.19 -16.40 14.22
N VAL A 106 0.71 -17.45 14.87
CA VAL A 106 1.42 -18.75 14.94
C VAL A 106 0.66 -19.78 14.11
N PHE A 107 1.39 -20.61 13.38
CA PHE A 107 0.85 -21.78 12.69
C PHE A 107 1.90 -22.90 12.58
N ASP A 108 1.44 -24.12 12.36
CA ASP A 108 2.31 -25.29 12.31
C ASP A 108 2.50 -25.80 10.88
N ILE A 109 3.71 -26.28 10.60
CA ILE A 109 4.03 -27.01 9.38
C ILE A 109 4.63 -28.38 9.70
N VAL A 110 4.39 -29.35 8.82
CA VAL A 110 4.95 -30.69 8.91
C VAL A 110 5.65 -31.01 7.60
N ARG A 111 6.97 -31.10 7.65
CA ARG A 111 7.83 -31.55 6.55
C ARG A 111 7.85 -33.07 6.52
N GLN A 112 7.27 -33.66 5.46
CA GLN A 112 7.13 -35.11 5.33
C GLN A 112 8.27 -35.75 4.53
N LYS A 113 8.71 -35.08 3.46
CA LYS A 113 9.78 -35.52 2.57
C LYS A 113 10.93 -34.52 2.62
N GLU A 114 12.13 -34.97 2.32
CA GLU A 114 13.30 -34.10 2.16
C GLU A 114 13.22 -33.38 0.81
N ILE A 115 13.68 -32.12 0.75
CA ILE A 115 13.83 -31.39 -0.51
C ILE A 115 15.32 -31.23 -0.73
N LEU A 116 15.81 -31.76 -1.85
CA LEU A 116 17.20 -31.61 -2.23
C LEU A 116 17.45 -30.15 -2.62
N ALA A 117 18.44 -29.56 -1.98
CA ALA A 117 18.94 -28.24 -2.34
C ALA A 117 19.59 -28.31 -3.74
N VAL A 118 19.33 -27.32 -4.59
CA VAL A 118 19.98 -27.22 -5.91
C VAL A 118 21.43 -26.80 -5.69
N ASP A 119 22.38 -27.30 -6.49
CA ASP A 119 23.83 -27.03 -6.34
C ASP A 119 24.22 -25.53 -6.32
N ASN A 120 23.36 -24.64 -6.82
CA ASN A 120 23.55 -23.18 -6.80
C ASN A 120 22.66 -22.47 -5.76
N SER A 121 22.10 -23.19 -4.78
CA SER A 121 21.28 -22.59 -3.74
C SER A 121 22.15 -21.90 -2.69
N VAL A 122 21.62 -20.81 -2.13
CA VAL A 122 22.25 -20.07 -1.05
C VAL A 122 22.29 -20.97 0.18
N THR A 123 23.42 -21.09 0.88
CA THR A 123 23.52 -22.00 2.04
C THR A 123 22.77 -21.48 3.26
N ASP A 124 22.66 -20.16 3.39
CA ASP A 124 22.02 -19.50 4.52
C ASP A 124 20.50 -19.33 4.31
N LEU A 125 19.73 -19.71 5.32
CA LEU A 125 18.26 -19.64 5.32
C LEU A 125 17.78 -18.19 5.35
N GLU A 126 18.45 -17.33 6.12
CA GLU A 126 18.07 -15.92 6.20
C GLU A 126 18.23 -15.25 4.83
N GLU A 127 19.40 -15.40 4.22
CA GLU A 127 19.68 -14.85 2.90
C GLU A 127 18.73 -15.40 1.82
N SER A 128 18.35 -16.68 1.85
CA SER A 128 17.42 -17.25 0.86
C SER A 128 15.98 -16.70 1.01
N ILE A 129 15.53 -16.46 2.24
CA ILE A 129 14.24 -15.82 2.53
C ILE A 129 14.27 -14.36 2.06
N LEU A 130 15.33 -13.62 2.38
CA LEU A 130 15.47 -12.22 1.98
C LEU A 130 15.45 -12.06 0.46
N ARG A 131 16.18 -12.91 -0.27
CA ARG A 131 16.22 -12.87 -1.75
C ARG A 131 14.90 -13.21 -2.42
N SER A 132 14.14 -14.15 -1.85
CA SER A 132 12.87 -14.58 -2.44
C SER A 132 11.70 -13.66 -2.07
N SER A 133 11.83 -12.91 -0.98
CA SER A 133 10.80 -12.01 -0.46
C SER A 133 10.98 -10.55 -0.87
N LEU A 134 12.21 -10.02 -0.91
CA LEU A 134 12.50 -8.61 -1.16
C LEU A 134 12.66 -8.28 -2.65
N SER A 135 12.41 -7.01 -2.99
CA SER A 135 12.71 -6.47 -4.33
C SER A 135 14.22 -6.31 -4.55
N GLN A 136 14.67 -6.24 -5.82
CA GLN A 136 16.10 -6.06 -6.14
C GLN A 136 16.69 -4.80 -5.52
N GLU A 137 15.94 -3.70 -5.52
CA GLU A 137 16.37 -2.41 -4.93
C GLU A 137 16.56 -2.50 -3.41
N GLU A 138 15.69 -3.24 -2.70
CA GLU A 138 15.82 -3.45 -1.25
C GLU A 138 16.95 -4.42 -0.91
N GLN A 139 17.20 -5.43 -1.75
CA GLN A 139 18.34 -6.33 -1.60
C GLN A 139 19.66 -5.56 -1.72
N GLU A 140 19.75 -4.62 -2.67
CA GLU A 140 20.92 -3.75 -2.85
C GLU A 140 21.13 -2.83 -1.64
N LYS A 141 20.05 -2.24 -1.09
CA LYS A 141 20.12 -1.44 0.15
C LYS A 141 20.63 -2.24 1.35
N ARG A 142 20.37 -3.55 1.39
CA ARG A 142 20.84 -4.47 2.44
C ARG A 142 22.19 -5.12 2.12
N PHE A 143 22.90 -4.65 1.08
CA PHE A 143 24.20 -5.17 0.65
C PHE A 143 24.23 -6.67 0.33
N ILE A 144 23.09 -7.23 -0.10
CA ILE A 144 22.99 -8.64 -0.51
C ILE A 144 23.61 -8.76 -1.91
N LYS A 145 24.75 -9.48 -2.03
CA LYS A 145 25.46 -9.64 -3.31
C LYS A 145 24.56 -10.30 -4.37
N PRO A 146 24.63 -9.96 -5.66
CA PRO A 146 23.93 -10.74 -6.69
C PRO A 146 24.53 -12.15 -6.77
N LEU A 147 23.68 -13.17 -6.93
CA LEU A 147 24.16 -14.53 -7.21
C LEU A 147 24.97 -14.48 -8.52
N SER A 148 26.21 -14.97 -8.50
CA SER A 148 26.96 -15.08 -9.75
C SER A 148 26.15 -16.03 -10.65
N LYS A 149 25.85 -15.61 -11.89
CA LYS A 149 25.24 -16.51 -12.86
C LYS A 149 26.22 -17.66 -13.04
N SER A 150 25.86 -18.83 -12.53
CA SER A 150 26.61 -20.06 -12.78
C SER A 150 26.71 -20.22 -14.29
N THR A 151 27.91 -19.98 -14.82
CA THR A 151 28.23 -20.21 -16.22
C THR A 151 28.03 -21.70 -16.49
N ASN A 152 27.01 -22.02 -17.29
CA ASN A 152 26.78 -23.29 -17.98
C ASN A 152 26.92 -24.58 -17.15
N LYS A 153 25.77 -25.14 -16.78
CA LYS A 153 25.51 -26.57 -17.00
C LYS A 153 24.13 -26.73 -17.63
N ASP A 154 24.12 -26.61 -18.96
CA ASP A 154 23.00 -27.04 -19.81
C ASP A 154 22.73 -28.53 -19.57
N THR A 155 21.74 -28.85 -18.74
CA THR A 155 21.11 -30.16 -18.80
C THR A 155 19.93 -30.07 -19.76
N ARG A 156 20.19 -30.45 -21.02
CA ARG A 156 19.23 -30.86 -22.05
C ARG A 156 18.39 -29.77 -22.72
N LEU A 157 19.01 -28.99 -23.61
CA LEU A 157 18.32 -28.49 -24.81
C LEU A 157 19.27 -28.65 -26.00
N ALA A 158 18.78 -29.25 -27.08
CA ALA A 158 19.58 -29.50 -28.28
C ALA A 158 20.19 -28.19 -28.81
N SER A 159 21.52 -28.19 -28.95
CA SER A 159 22.25 -27.12 -29.61
C SER A 159 21.83 -27.05 -31.07
N ASN A 160 20.95 -26.10 -31.38
CA ASN A 160 20.82 -25.59 -32.75
C ASN A 160 21.80 -24.42 -32.88
N ASN A 161 22.88 -24.66 -33.61
CA ASN A 161 23.83 -23.66 -34.05
C ASN A 161 23.11 -22.58 -34.87
N ASN A 162 22.67 -21.50 -34.22
CA ASN A 162 22.33 -20.24 -34.87
C ASN A 162 22.57 -19.08 -33.88
N ILE A 163 23.84 -18.88 -33.56
CA ILE A 163 24.32 -17.90 -32.57
C ILE A 163 24.26 -16.46 -33.13
N ASN A 164 24.24 -16.28 -34.46
CA ASN A 164 24.31 -14.95 -35.06
C ASN A 164 22.96 -14.22 -35.17
N THR A 165 21.83 -14.93 -35.24
CA THR A 165 20.51 -14.30 -35.43
C THR A 165 19.87 -13.87 -34.11
N LYS A 166 20.16 -14.55 -32.99
CA LYS A 166 19.62 -14.20 -31.66
C LYS A 166 20.19 -12.90 -31.11
N ASN A 167 21.49 -12.64 -31.32
CA ASN A 167 22.14 -11.42 -30.82
C ASN A 167 21.61 -10.16 -31.55
N GLN A 168 21.30 -10.24 -32.84
CA GLN A 168 20.72 -9.11 -33.58
C GLN A 168 19.26 -8.81 -33.21
N LEU A 169 18.50 -9.83 -32.78
CA LEU A 169 17.14 -9.65 -32.27
C LEU A 169 17.15 -9.04 -30.86
N SER A 170 18.05 -9.49 -29.97
CA SER A 170 18.17 -8.92 -28.62
C SER A 170 18.61 -7.46 -28.63
N ASP A 171 19.53 -7.06 -29.50
CA ASP A 171 20.03 -5.68 -29.54
C ASP A 171 18.97 -4.70 -30.07
N LYS A 172 18.12 -5.15 -31.00
CA LYS A 172 16.98 -4.37 -31.49
C LYS A 172 15.89 -4.24 -30.42
N GLU A 173 15.58 -5.31 -29.70
CA GLU A 173 14.59 -5.29 -28.61
C GLU A 173 15.03 -4.39 -27.44
N ILE A 174 16.33 -4.35 -27.14
CA ILE A 174 16.89 -3.44 -26.12
C ILE A 174 16.78 -1.98 -26.57
N SER A 175 17.14 -1.69 -27.83
CA SER A 175 17.04 -0.34 -28.41
C SER A 175 15.60 0.18 -28.47
N GLU A 176 14.62 -0.67 -28.80
CA GLU A 176 13.21 -0.29 -28.79
C GLU A 176 12.69 -0.01 -27.38
N ARG A 177 13.09 -0.83 -26.38
CA ARG A 177 12.72 -0.58 -24.98
C ARG A 177 13.26 0.74 -24.46
N ASP A 178 14.50 1.09 -24.81
CA ASP A 178 15.12 2.35 -24.40
C ASP A 178 14.42 3.56 -25.03
N ARG A 179 14.00 3.45 -26.29
CA ARG A 179 13.20 4.48 -26.96
C ARG A 179 11.84 4.67 -26.29
N ILE A 180 11.12 3.58 -26.01
CA ILE A 180 9.82 3.60 -25.33
C ILE A 180 9.93 4.20 -23.93
N LYS A 181 11.01 3.89 -23.20
CA LYS A 181 11.27 4.46 -21.87
C LYS A 181 11.46 5.97 -21.94
N LYS A 182 12.28 6.44 -22.88
CA LYS A 182 12.54 7.87 -23.09
C LYS A 182 11.29 8.64 -23.52
N GLU A 183 10.45 8.05 -24.36
CA GLU A 183 9.15 8.63 -24.76
C GLU A 183 8.18 8.73 -23.58
N ARG A 184 8.11 7.69 -22.73
CA ARG A 184 7.28 7.73 -21.51
C ARG A 184 7.77 8.81 -20.55
N GLU A 185 9.07 8.92 -20.32
CA GLU A 185 9.65 9.95 -19.45
C GLU A 185 9.31 11.35 -19.96
N ALA A 186 9.45 11.60 -21.26
CA ALA A 186 9.08 12.88 -21.87
C ALA A 186 7.57 13.20 -21.77
N LEU A 187 6.72 12.18 -21.86
CA LEU A 187 5.27 12.33 -21.68
C LEU A 187 4.93 12.70 -20.22
N LEU A 188 5.57 12.01 -19.26
CA LEU A 188 5.43 12.27 -17.83
C LEU A 188 5.91 13.67 -17.43
N GLU A 189 7.01 14.15 -18.03
CA GLU A 189 7.47 15.53 -17.82
C GLU A 189 6.49 16.57 -18.37
N LYS A 190 5.91 16.32 -19.55
CA LYS A 190 4.86 17.21 -20.12
C LYS A 190 3.63 17.25 -19.22
N GLU A 191 3.16 16.11 -18.72
CA GLU A 191 2.03 16.06 -17.78
C GLU A 191 2.32 16.81 -16.48
N ARG A 192 3.53 16.65 -15.92
CA ARG A 192 3.96 17.40 -14.73
C ARG A 192 4.00 18.90 -14.97
N ALA A 193 4.48 19.33 -16.14
CA ALA A 193 4.50 20.74 -16.51
C ALA A 193 3.08 21.33 -16.62
N ILE A 194 2.15 20.58 -17.23
CA ILE A 194 0.73 20.97 -17.32
C ILE A 194 0.09 21.04 -15.92
N ALA A 195 0.33 20.04 -15.06
CA ALA A 195 -0.18 20.01 -13.70
C ALA A 195 0.35 21.21 -12.88
N LYS A 196 1.63 21.54 -13.01
CA LYS A 196 2.24 22.70 -12.35
C LYS A 196 1.65 24.02 -12.83
N ALA A 197 1.43 24.16 -14.14
CA ALA A 197 0.79 25.35 -14.72
C ALA A 197 -0.65 25.52 -14.22
N ASN A 198 -1.42 24.44 -14.15
CA ASN A 198 -2.78 24.46 -13.63
C ASN A 198 -2.83 24.82 -12.14
N LEU A 199 -1.89 24.31 -11.34
CA LEU A 199 -1.79 24.64 -9.92
C LEU A 199 -1.47 26.12 -9.71
N LEU A 200 -0.59 26.69 -10.53
CA LEU A 200 -0.21 28.10 -10.46
C LEU A 200 -1.41 29.01 -10.81
N LYS A 201 -2.15 28.69 -11.89
CA LYS A 201 -3.40 29.40 -12.22
C LYS A 201 -4.44 29.33 -11.11
N LEU A 202 -4.57 28.16 -10.46
CA LEU A 202 -5.49 28.00 -9.32
C LEU A 202 -5.08 28.85 -8.12
N GLN A 203 -3.77 28.97 -7.85
CA GLN A 203 -3.26 29.84 -6.79
C GLN A 203 -3.52 31.32 -7.09
N GLU A 204 -3.30 31.77 -8.33
CA GLU A 204 -3.61 33.13 -8.76
C GLU A 204 -5.10 33.45 -8.63
N GLU A 205 -5.99 32.53 -9.03
CA GLU A 205 -7.43 32.72 -8.89
C GLU A 205 -7.86 32.80 -7.42
N ARG A 206 -7.28 31.95 -6.54
CA ARG A 206 -7.54 32.00 -5.10
C ARG A 206 -7.05 33.31 -4.48
N ALA A 207 -5.85 33.77 -4.84
CA ALA A 207 -5.32 35.05 -4.37
C ALA A 207 -6.17 36.23 -4.85
N ALA A 208 -6.68 36.18 -6.09
CA ALA A 208 -7.58 37.20 -6.61
C ALA A 208 -8.93 37.23 -5.88
N LYS A 209 -9.50 36.05 -5.55
CA LYS A 209 -10.72 35.96 -4.72
C LYS A 209 -10.51 36.51 -3.32
N GLN A 210 -9.40 36.14 -2.67
CA GLN A 210 -9.06 36.65 -1.34
C GLN A 210 -8.91 38.18 -1.33
N LYS A 211 -8.22 38.76 -2.32
CA LYS A 211 -8.11 40.22 -2.44
C LYS A 211 -9.46 40.91 -2.64
N LYS A 212 -10.37 40.33 -3.44
CA LYS A 212 -11.72 40.87 -3.61
C LYS A 212 -12.52 40.81 -2.31
N GLU A 213 -12.39 39.72 -1.57
CA GLU A 213 -13.05 39.53 -0.28
C GLU A 213 -12.52 40.50 0.78
N GLU A 214 -11.20 40.72 0.84
CA GLU A 214 -10.57 41.72 1.71
C GLU A 214 -11.04 43.15 1.39
N ILE A 215 -11.16 43.50 0.10
CA ILE A 215 -11.68 44.81 -0.32
C ILE A 215 -13.14 44.97 0.12
N ALA A 216 -13.98 43.95 -0.08
CA ALA A 216 -15.39 43.98 0.34
C ALA A 216 -15.54 44.12 1.86
N ILE A 217 -14.71 43.42 2.64
CA ILE A 217 -14.70 43.55 4.11
C ILE A 217 -14.25 44.95 4.54
N ALA A 218 -13.25 45.53 3.86
CA ALA A 218 -12.78 46.89 4.17
C ALA A 218 -13.84 47.95 3.85
N GLU A 219 -14.58 47.78 2.75
CA GLU A 219 -15.68 48.67 2.36
C GLU A 219 -16.85 48.58 3.35
N ALA A 220 -17.26 47.37 3.72
CA ALA A 220 -18.30 47.15 4.74
C ALA A 220 -17.94 47.79 6.10
N LYS A 221 -16.66 47.71 6.52
CA LYS A 221 -16.20 48.37 7.75
C LYS A 221 -16.29 49.90 7.66
N LYS A 222 -15.97 50.50 6.51
CA LYS A 222 -16.10 51.94 6.30
C LYS A 222 -17.56 52.39 6.34
N GLU A 223 -18.46 51.62 5.74
CA GLU A 223 -19.91 51.90 5.80
C GLU A 223 -20.43 51.79 7.23
N GLU A 224 -20.01 50.78 8.00
CA GLU A 224 -20.39 50.62 9.41
C GLU A 224 -19.89 51.80 10.26
N GLU A 225 -18.67 52.27 10.02
CA GLU A 225 -18.09 53.42 10.72
C GLU A 225 -18.83 54.73 10.37
N LEU A 226 -19.19 54.92 9.11
CA LEU A 226 -19.99 56.05 8.67
C LEU A 226 -21.39 56.04 9.31
N ALA A 227 -22.04 54.86 9.37
CA ALA A 227 -23.33 54.69 10.04
C ALA A 227 -23.25 55.02 11.54
N LYS A 228 -22.17 54.63 12.21
CA LYS A 228 -21.93 55.00 13.63
C LYS A 228 -21.76 56.50 13.81
N GLN A 229 -21.04 57.19 12.92
CA GLN A 229 -20.90 58.64 12.98
C GLN A 229 -22.23 59.37 12.78
N ILE A 230 -23.05 58.91 11.82
CA ILE A 230 -24.38 59.48 11.57
C ILE A 230 -25.28 59.27 12.80
N ALA A 231 -25.28 58.07 13.39
CA ALA A 231 -26.05 57.78 14.59
C ALA A 231 -25.63 58.63 15.80
N LEU A 232 -24.33 58.88 15.97
CA LEU A 232 -23.81 59.74 17.03
C LEU A 232 -24.27 61.19 16.86
N LYS A 233 -24.15 61.75 15.64
CA LYS A 233 -24.64 63.10 15.33
C LYS A 233 -26.14 63.24 15.60
N HIS A 234 -26.94 62.25 15.18
CA HIS A 234 -28.37 62.24 15.43
C HIS A 234 -28.69 62.20 16.94
N GLN A 235 -27.92 61.47 17.75
CA GLN A 235 -28.06 61.49 19.21
C GLN A 235 -27.70 62.86 19.83
N GLU A 236 -26.66 63.52 19.34
CA GLU A 236 -26.29 64.87 19.79
C GLU A 236 -27.36 65.90 19.45
N GLU A 237 -27.92 65.84 18.24
CA GLU A 237 -29.04 66.70 17.82
C GLU A 237 -30.28 66.50 18.69
N LEU A 238 -30.64 65.26 19.01
CA LEU A 238 -31.76 64.96 19.92
C LEU A 238 -31.51 65.53 21.32
N LYS A 239 -30.30 65.38 21.87
CA LYS A 239 -29.93 65.96 23.17
C LYS A 239 -30.04 67.49 23.16
N LEU A 240 -29.55 68.14 22.11
CA LEU A 240 -29.63 69.59 21.94
C LEU A 240 -31.09 70.06 21.83
N ALA A 241 -31.93 69.32 21.08
CA ALA A 241 -33.35 69.62 20.97
C ALA A 241 -34.09 69.48 22.31
N GLU A 242 -33.77 68.46 23.10
CA GLU A 242 -34.32 68.30 24.46
C GLU A 242 -33.87 69.43 25.39
N GLU A 243 -32.61 69.83 25.34
CA GLU A 243 -32.06 70.91 26.16
C GLU A 243 -32.68 72.26 25.79
N ASN A 244 -32.84 72.55 24.49
CA ASN A 244 -33.55 73.73 24.01
C ASN A 244 -35.02 73.71 24.44
N ARG A 245 -35.68 72.54 24.39
CA ARG A 245 -37.07 72.39 24.86
C ARG A 245 -37.20 72.61 26.37
N LYS A 246 -36.19 72.22 27.16
CA LYS A 246 -36.12 72.53 28.60
C LYS A 246 -35.94 74.03 28.84
N LYS A 247 -35.01 74.68 28.15
CA LYS A 247 -34.79 76.14 28.25
C LYS A 247 -36.04 76.94 27.87
N LEU A 248 -36.74 76.57 26.80
CA LEU A 248 -38.03 77.18 26.42
C LEU A 248 -39.12 77.02 27.49
N LYS A 249 -39.18 75.86 28.15
CA LYS A 249 -40.12 75.63 29.26
C LYS A 249 -39.78 76.49 30.47
N GLU A 250 -38.50 76.57 30.86
CA GLU A 250 -38.04 77.44 31.96
C GLU A 250 -38.27 78.93 31.66
N GLU A 251 -38.07 79.36 30.41
CA GLU A 251 -38.32 80.74 30.00
C GLU A 251 -39.82 81.07 29.97
N ALA A 252 -40.67 80.15 29.52
CA ALA A 252 -42.12 80.29 29.58
C ALA A 252 -42.64 80.34 31.03
N GLU A 253 -42.04 79.55 31.93
CA GLU A 253 -42.37 79.57 33.36
C GLU A 253 -41.94 80.90 34.01
N LYS A 254 -40.75 81.40 33.70
CA LYS A 254 -40.30 82.73 34.14
C LYS A 254 -41.19 83.87 33.64
N LYS A 255 -41.65 83.82 32.38
CA LYS A 255 -42.61 84.80 31.83
C LYS A 255 -43.96 84.74 32.54
N ARG A 256 -44.49 83.55 32.83
CA ARG A 256 -45.72 83.38 33.62
C ARG A 256 -45.61 83.96 35.04
N ILE A 257 -44.45 83.83 35.67
CA ILE A 257 -44.20 84.38 37.01
C ILE A 257 -44.06 85.92 36.97
N ALA A 258 -43.53 86.47 35.87
CA ALA A 258 -43.39 87.92 35.68
C ALA A 258 -44.72 88.62 35.34
N GLU A 259 -45.65 87.97 34.65
CA GLU A 259 -47.00 88.51 34.38
C GLU A 259 -47.97 88.42 35.57
N ALA A 260 -47.61 87.65 36.62
CA ALA A 260 -48.41 87.47 37.83
C ALA A 260 -48.01 88.40 39.00
N ARG A 261 -47.10 89.35 38.76
CA ARG A 261 -46.66 90.40 39.69
C ARG A 261 -47.06 91.78 39.19
#